data_AF-A0A523VCN5-F1
#
_entry.id   AF-A0A523VCN5-F1
#
_cell.length_a   1.000
_cell.length_b   1.000
_cell.length_c   1.000
_cell.angle_alpha   90.00
_cell.angle_beta   90.00
_cell.angle_gamma   90.00
#
_symmetry.space_group_name_H-M   'P 1'
#
loop_
_entity.id
_entity.type
_entity.pdbx_description
1 polymer ?
#
loop_
_entity_poly.entity_id
_entity_poly.type
_entity_poly.pdbx_seq_one_letter_code
_entity_poly.pdbx_strand_id
1 'polypeptide(L)'
;MKRICIVAFVFLFGAAVAFADEVDEELSNQVTDQLRVSTRQMIRAGIESDDAIKMTRLMLNHHFREEHALRAHAIIMSAQEQGLPVAPIMNKAYEGMSKQVQDRNIVQAMENVRSRYAFAYEQARELTEEKAQMRSLGNTIAKGLAAGVNDNDVGEIMERLQQRAQQMRRAQTIELATETFRAARDMARLGASSKAAADVVCQALKQRYSTKEMKAMRTSFMTRSRTTAPTDLARMYSSAIKQGIGAESLESSGTSGPGSMGGIGGPGSSGHEGGSGHGGGGGHK
;
A
#
# COMPACT_ATOMS: atom_id res chain seq x y z
N MET A 1 20.74 52.43 15.68
CA MET A 1 20.68 51.00 15.30
C MET A 1 20.63 50.01 16.47
N LYS A 2 20.68 50.42 17.76
CA LYS A 2 20.60 49.47 18.90
C LYS A 2 19.18 49.12 19.37
N ARG A 3 18.17 49.95 19.04
CA ARG A 3 16.78 49.77 19.51
C ARG A 3 15.94 48.82 18.65
N ILE A 4 16.36 48.56 17.40
CA ILE A 4 15.64 47.67 16.47
C ILE A 4 15.95 46.19 16.78
N CYS A 5 17.12 45.87 17.33
CA CYS A 5 17.48 44.49 17.71
C CYS A 5 16.71 43.97 18.94
N ILE A 6 16.22 44.85 19.82
CA ILE A 6 15.53 44.44 21.07
C ILE A 6 14.09 43.99 20.78
N VAL A 7 13.41 44.62 19.82
CA VAL A 7 12.02 44.29 19.47
C VAL A 7 11.93 42.94 18.76
N ALA A 8 12.91 42.59 17.92
CA ALA A 8 12.97 41.28 17.27
C ALA A 8 13.21 40.13 18.26
N PHE A 9 13.91 40.38 19.37
CA PHE A 9 14.20 39.35 20.38
C PHE A 9 12.99 39.05 21.29
N VAL A 10 12.12 40.05 21.53
CA VAL A 10 10.89 39.88 22.32
C VAL A 10 9.81 39.14 21.53
N PHE A 11 9.70 39.39 20.21
CA PHE A 11 8.74 38.66 19.37
C PHE A 11 9.11 37.20 19.15
N LEU A 12 10.41 36.85 19.17
CA LEU A 12 10.87 35.47 19.00
C LEU A 12 10.67 34.62 20.28
N PHE A 13 10.56 35.24 21.46
CA PHE A 13 10.33 34.56 22.73
C PHE A 13 8.83 34.33 23.05
N GLY A 14 7.91 35.08 22.43
CA GLY A 14 6.47 34.93 22.68
C GLY A 14 5.84 33.68 22.08
N ALA A 15 6.38 33.16 20.97
CA ALA A 15 5.82 32.00 20.29
C ALA A 15 6.02 30.68 21.06
N ALA A 16 7.05 30.57 21.90
CA ALA A 16 7.33 29.34 22.65
C ALA A 16 6.48 29.17 23.91
N VAL A 17 5.95 30.26 24.48
CA VAL A 17 5.15 30.22 25.71
C VAL A 17 3.71 29.79 25.42
N ALA A 18 3.15 30.16 24.25
CA ALA A 18 1.78 29.82 23.88
C ALA A 18 1.52 28.30 23.84
N PHE A 19 2.50 27.49 23.41
CA PHE A 19 2.36 26.03 23.34
C PHE A 19 2.44 25.33 24.71
N ALA A 20 2.97 26.00 25.74
CA ALA A 20 3.10 25.39 27.06
C ALA A 20 1.79 25.42 27.84
N ASP A 21 0.99 26.48 27.62
CA ASP A 21 -0.28 26.78 28.31
C ASP A 21 -1.43 25.93 27.77
N GLU A 22 -1.52 25.76 26.43
CA GLU A 22 -2.59 25.00 25.77
C GLU A 22 -2.68 23.54 26.25
N VAL A 23 -1.54 22.85 26.38
CA VAL A 23 -1.52 21.45 26.86
C VAL A 23 -1.98 21.34 28.32
N ASP A 24 -1.67 22.34 29.15
CA ASP A 24 -2.04 22.35 30.57
C ASP A 24 -3.52 22.67 30.78
N GLU A 25 -4.08 23.53 29.94
CA GLU A 25 -5.51 23.87 29.97
C GLU A 25 -6.38 22.73 29.42
N GLU A 26 -5.90 22.03 28.38
CA GLU A 26 -6.66 21.00 27.69
C GLU A 26 -6.55 19.58 28.28
N LEU A 27 -5.44 19.26 28.94
CA LEU A 27 -5.28 17.97 29.62
C LEU A 27 -5.68 18.14 31.09
N SER A 28 -6.75 17.43 31.49
CA SER A 28 -7.26 17.36 32.87
C SER A 28 -6.14 17.21 33.91
N ASN A 29 -6.35 17.73 35.13
CA ASN A 29 -5.48 17.52 36.29
C ASN A 29 -5.21 16.04 36.65
N GLN A 30 -5.92 15.11 36.00
CA GLN A 30 -5.71 13.66 36.12
C GLN A 30 -4.53 13.13 35.29
N VAL A 31 -3.91 13.94 34.43
CA VAL A 31 -2.75 13.53 33.62
C VAL A 31 -1.48 13.63 34.45
N THR A 32 -0.64 12.59 34.39
CA THR A 32 0.67 12.62 35.03
C THR A 32 1.61 13.62 34.35
N ASP A 33 2.56 14.16 35.10
CA ASP A 33 3.55 15.09 34.54
C ASP A 33 4.35 14.47 33.40
N GLN A 34 4.62 13.16 33.45
CA GLN A 34 5.33 12.46 32.39
C GLN A 34 4.53 12.46 31.08
N LEU A 35 3.24 12.15 31.12
CA LEU A 35 2.39 12.17 29.93
C LEU A 35 2.26 13.57 29.36
N ARG A 36 2.06 14.59 30.21
CA ARG A 36 2.03 16.00 29.80
C ARG A 36 3.32 16.42 29.10
N VAL A 37 4.48 16.09 29.69
CA VAL A 37 5.79 16.36 29.08
C VAL A 37 5.93 15.64 27.74
N SER A 38 5.51 14.38 27.67
CA SER A 38 5.58 13.59 26.45
C SER A 38 4.67 14.14 25.34
N THR A 39 3.45 14.59 25.66
CA THR A 39 2.56 15.25 24.69
C THR A 39 3.19 16.53 24.13
N ARG A 40 3.79 17.36 25.00
CA ARG A 40 4.56 18.54 24.54
C ARG A 40 5.73 18.16 23.64
N GLN A 41 6.40 17.05 23.91
CA GLN A 41 7.48 16.56 23.06
C GLN A 41 6.97 16.13 21.68
N MET A 42 5.79 15.50 21.59
CA MET A 42 5.16 15.21 20.29
C MET A 42 4.94 16.49 19.48
N ILE A 43 4.40 17.54 20.10
CA ILE A 43 4.16 18.83 19.45
C ILE A 43 5.48 19.44 18.96
N ARG A 44 6.52 19.43 19.81
CA ARG A 44 7.87 19.90 19.44
C ARG A 44 8.51 19.08 18.33
N ALA A 45 8.19 17.81 18.21
CA ALA A 45 8.63 16.95 17.11
C ALA A 45 7.89 17.26 15.77
N GLY A 46 6.90 18.15 15.79
CA GLY A 46 6.12 18.55 14.62
C GLY A 46 4.86 17.72 14.38
N ILE A 47 4.32 17.10 15.43
CA ILE A 47 2.94 16.59 15.44
C ILE A 47 2.00 17.77 15.72
N GLU A 48 0.86 17.83 15.04
CA GLU A 48 -0.15 18.86 15.28
C GLU A 48 -0.66 18.82 16.73
N SER A 49 -0.85 19.99 17.35
CA SER A 49 -1.25 20.13 18.77
C SER A 49 -2.53 19.35 19.08
N ASP A 50 -3.58 19.61 18.30
CA ASP A 50 -4.88 18.96 18.41
C ASP A 50 -4.77 17.43 18.34
N ASP A 51 -3.97 16.89 17.43
CA ASP A 51 -3.80 15.45 17.26
C ASP A 51 -3.05 14.83 18.45
N ALA A 52 -2.00 15.48 18.94
CA ALA A 52 -1.24 15.03 20.11
C ALA A 52 -2.12 15.03 21.38
N ILE A 53 -2.79 16.15 21.67
CA ILE A 53 -3.66 16.31 22.84
C ILE A 53 -4.84 15.32 22.78
N LYS A 54 -5.51 15.24 21.63
CA LYS A 54 -6.64 14.31 21.44
C LYS A 54 -6.23 12.86 21.64
N MET A 55 -5.08 12.45 21.10
CA MET A 55 -4.59 11.09 21.27
C MET A 55 -4.31 10.76 22.74
N THR A 56 -3.62 11.65 23.46
CA THR A 56 -3.36 11.47 24.89
C THR A 56 -4.65 11.39 25.70
N ARG A 57 -5.61 12.30 25.45
CA ARG A 57 -6.92 12.30 26.13
C ARG A 57 -7.69 11.00 25.88
N LEU A 58 -7.70 10.50 24.64
CA LEU A 58 -8.35 9.24 24.31
C LEU A 58 -7.69 8.04 25.02
N MET A 59 -6.35 7.98 25.08
CA MET A 59 -5.66 6.90 25.79
C MET A 59 -6.03 6.85 27.27
N LEU A 60 -6.12 8.01 27.93
CA LEU A 60 -6.55 8.11 29.33
C LEU A 60 -8.01 7.69 29.51
N ASN A 61 -8.91 8.15 28.64
CA ASN A 61 -10.31 7.76 28.65
C ASN A 61 -10.50 6.25 28.42
N HIS A 62 -9.60 5.63 27.66
CA HIS A 62 -9.55 4.18 27.44
C HIS A 62 -8.67 3.44 28.46
N HIS A 63 -8.29 4.10 29.55
CA HIS A 63 -7.61 3.49 30.70
C HIS A 63 -6.29 2.82 30.32
N PHE A 64 -5.56 3.41 29.37
CA PHE A 64 -4.21 2.95 29.06
C PHE A 64 -3.35 3.03 30.31
N ARG A 65 -2.52 2.00 30.52
CA ARG A 65 -1.40 2.13 31.44
C ARG A 65 -0.48 3.23 30.95
N GLU A 66 0.03 4.04 31.88
CA GLU A 66 0.93 5.16 31.57
C GLU A 66 2.13 4.74 30.71
N GLU A 67 2.78 3.62 31.05
CA GLU A 67 3.88 3.04 30.27
C GLU A 67 3.50 2.83 28.80
N HIS A 68 2.29 2.34 28.54
CA HIS A 68 1.80 2.07 27.19
C HIS A 68 1.44 3.34 26.42
N ALA A 69 0.88 4.35 27.09
CA ALA A 69 0.65 5.65 26.50
C ALA A 69 1.97 6.35 26.11
N LEU A 70 2.95 6.34 27.02
CA LEU A 70 4.30 6.87 26.75
C LEU A 70 4.98 6.13 25.59
N ARG A 71 4.87 4.79 25.54
CA ARG A 71 5.39 4.01 24.42
C ARG A 71 4.69 4.36 23.11
N ALA A 72 3.38 4.56 23.13
CA ALA A 72 2.63 4.98 21.94
C ALA A 72 3.09 6.36 21.44
N HIS A 73 3.32 7.33 22.33
CA HIS A 73 3.89 8.63 21.98
C HIS A 73 5.29 8.48 21.34
N ALA A 74 6.16 7.65 21.93
CA ALA A 74 7.49 7.39 21.39
C ALA A 74 7.46 6.80 19.97
N ILE A 75 6.51 5.90 19.67
CA ILE A 75 6.33 5.35 18.32
C ILE A 75 5.97 6.46 17.32
N ILE A 76 5.08 7.38 17.70
CA ILE A 76 4.69 8.51 16.84
C ILE A 76 5.85 9.48 16.61
N MET A 77 6.56 9.86 17.68
CA MET A 77 7.73 10.76 17.57
C MET A 77 8.81 10.13 16.68
N SER A 78 9.12 8.86 16.88
CA SER A 78 10.11 8.15 16.05
C SER A 78 9.69 8.08 14.57
N ALA A 79 8.40 7.91 14.29
CA ALA A 79 7.89 7.94 12.91
C ALA A 79 8.08 9.32 12.27
N GLN A 80 7.76 10.38 13.02
CA GLN A 80 7.90 11.77 12.58
C GLN A 80 9.37 12.13 12.32
N GLU A 81 10.27 11.76 13.22
CA GLU A 81 11.73 11.96 13.08
C GLU A 81 12.29 11.27 11.82
N GLN A 82 11.77 10.08 11.49
CA GLN A 82 12.15 9.34 10.29
C GLN A 82 11.50 9.88 9.00
N GLY A 83 10.64 10.90 9.11
CA GLY A 83 9.88 11.47 7.99
C GLY A 83 8.77 10.55 7.46
N LEU A 84 8.29 9.62 8.28
CA LEU A 84 7.20 8.69 7.96
C LEU A 84 5.83 9.35 8.21
N PRO A 85 4.77 8.92 7.53
CA PRO A 85 3.43 9.42 7.81
C PRO A 85 2.96 8.91 9.18
N VAL A 86 2.62 9.85 10.05
CA VAL A 86 2.13 9.55 11.42
C VAL A 86 0.66 9.14 11.46
N ALA A 87 -0.15 9.68 10.54
CA ALA A 87 -1.59 9.45 10.51
C ALA A 87 -1.99 7.96 10.44
N PRO A 88 -1.36 7.09 9.64
CA PRO A 88 -1.65 5.64 9.67
C PRO A 88 -1.42 4.99 11.04
N ILE A 89 -0.44 5.47 11.81
CA ILE A 89 -0.11 4.93 13.14
C ILE A 89 -1.13 5.42 14.17
N MET A 90 -1.46 6.71 14.16
CA MET A 90 -2.52 7.28 15.02
C MET A 90 -3.89 6.66 14.72
N ASN A 91 -4.24 6.49 13.44
CA ASN A 91 -5.46 5.80 13.04
C ASN A 91 -5.52 4.37 13.58
N LYS A 92 -4.37 3.69 13.69
CA LYS A 92 -4.33 2.36 14.28
C LYS A 92 -4.62 2.38 15.78
N ALA A 93 -4.15 3.40 16.48
CA ALA A 93 -4.49 3.64 17.87
C ALA A 93 -5.99 3.89 18.04
N TYR A 94 -6.56 4.81 17.25
CA TYR A 94 -7.98 5.15 17.26
C TYR A 94 -8.88 3.94 16.95
N GLU A 95 -8.51 3.16 15.93
CA GLU A 95 -9.23 1.91 15.59
C GLU A 95 -9.22 0.93 16.76
N GLY A 96 -8.07 0.73 17.40
CA GLY A 96 -7.92 -0.16 18.54
C GLY A 96 -8.75 0.27 19.75
N MET A 97 -8.71 1.56 20.10
CA MET A 97 -9.49 2.13 21.19
C MET A 97 -11.00 2.03 20.93
N SER A 98 -11.44 2.35 19.71
CA SER A 98 -12.83 2.19 19.29
C SER A 98 -13.32 0.75 19.38
N LYS A 99 -12.45 -0.22 19.10
CA LYS A 99 -12.72 -1.66 19.24
C LYS A 99 -12.48 -2.20 20.65
N GLN A 100 -12.17 -1.35 21.62
CA GLN A 100 -11.88 -1.72 23.02
C GLN A 100 -10.79 -2.80 23.13
N VAL A 101 -9.80 -2.75 22.23
CA VAL A 101 -8.66 -3.65 22.27
C VAL A 101 -7.77 -3.30 23.46
N GLN A 102 -7.15 -4.31 24.09
CA GLN A 102 -6.21 -4.08 25.19
C GLN A 102 -5.06 -3.15 24.77
N ASP A 103 -4.70 -2.22 25.65
CA ASP A 103 -3.67 -1.20 25.46
C ASP A 103 -2.37 -1.74 24.84
N ARG A 104 -1.84 -2.84 25.38
CA ARG A 104 -0.64 -3.54 24.87
C ARG A 104 -0.76 -3.93 23.40
N ASN A 105 -1.91 -4.46 23.01
CA ASN A 105 -2.15 -4.95 21.64
C ASN A 105 -2.30 -3.77 20.67
N ILE A 106 -2.86 -2.65 21.13
CA ILE A 106 -2.91 -1.40 20.35
C ILE A 106 -1.49 -0.89 20.11
N VAL A 107 -0.66 -0.79 21.15
CA VAL A 107 0.74 -0.32 21.02
C VAL A 107 1.55 -1.23 20.09
N GLN A 108 1.40 -2.55 20.20
CA GLN A 108 2.05 -3.49 19.28
C GLN A 108 1.56 -3.29 17.83
N ALA A 109 0.26 -3.03 17.64
CA ALA A 109 -0.27 -2.78 16.30
C ALA A 109 0.26 -1.46 15.72
N MET A 110 0.41 -0.41 16.54
CA MET A 110 1.06 0.84 16.14
C MET A 110 2.50 0.62 15.70
N GLU A 111 3.29 -0.13 16.48
CA GLU A 111 4.66 -0.49 16.15
C GLU A 111 4.74 -1.24 14.82
N ASN A 112 3.85 -2.22 14.60
CA ASN A 112 3.78 -2.97 13.35
C ASN A 112 3.45 -2.06 12.15
N VAL A 113 2.56 -1.07 12.33
CA VAL A 113 2.28 -0.08 11.28
C VAL A 113 3.51 0.79 11.03
N ARG A 114 4.18 1.30 12.08
CA ARG A 114 5.41 2.09 11.92
C ARG A 114 6.48 1.33 11.14
N SER A 115 6.80 0.10 11.57
CA SER A 115 7.83 -0.73 10.92
C SER A 115 7.51 -1.02 9.46
N ARG A 116 6.23 -1.28 9.13
CA ARG A 116 5.78 -1.46 7.74
C ARG A 116 6.04 -0.21 6.88
N TYR A 117 5.74 0.98 7.42
CA TYR A 117 5.99 2.23 6.69
C TYR A 117 7.49 2.54 6.59
N ALA A 118 8.27 2.25 7.63
CA ALA A 118 9.72 2.41 7.61
C ALA A 118 10.36 1.61 6.47
N PHE A 119 10.09 0.30 6.42
CA PHE A 119 10.56 -0.58 5.34
C PHE A 119 10.08 -0.10 3.96
N ALA A 120 8.80 0.24 3.82
CA ALA A 120 8.26 0.71 2.55
C ALA A 120 8.90 2.02 2.03
N TYR A 121 9.22 2.94 2.94
CA TYR A 121 9.88 4.21 2.59
C TYR A 121 11.37 4.02 2.30
N GLU A 122 12.03 3.08 2.98
CA GLU A 122 13.39 2.67 2.64
C GLU A 122 13.46 2.14 1.21
N GLN A 123 12.58 1.20 0.84
CA GLN A 123 12.48 0.71 -0.54
C GLN A 123 12.19 1.84 -1.54
N ALA A 124 11.29 2.76 -1.22
CA ALA A 124 10.99 3.89 -2.11
C ALA A 124 12.19 4.83 -2.34
N ARG A 125 13.07 5.02 -1.34
CA ARG A 125 14.27 5.86 -1.43
C ARG A 125 15.29 5.34 -2.44
N GLU A 126 15.30 4.04 -2.69
CA GLU A 126 16.18 3.43 -3.70
C GLU A 126 15.88 3.91 -5.13
N LEU A 127 14.65 4.40 -5.40
CA LEU A 127 14.24 4.86 -6.72
C LEU A 127 14.12 6.40 -6.81
N THR A 128 13.78 7.08 -5.71
CA THR A 128 13.58 8.53 -5.72
C THR A 128 14.01 9.22 -4.42
N GLU A 129 14.65 10.38 -4.57
CA GLU A 129 14.97 11.32 -3.50
C GLU A 129 13.90 12.42 -3.37
N GLU A 130 13.01 12.54 -4.37
CA GLU A 130 11.97 13.56 -4.37
C GLU A 130 10.90 13.20 -3.34
N LYS A 131 10.74 14.03 -2.31
CA LYS A 131 9.86 13.77 -1.16
C LYS A 131 8.43 13.41 -1.56
N ALA A 132 7.85 14.08 -2.55
CA ALA A 132 6.48 13.83 -2.99
C ALA A 132 6.33 12.44 -3.64
N GLN A 133 7.27 12.08 -4.51
CA GLN A 133 7.31 10.77 -5.17
C GLN A 133 7.59 9.64 -4.17
N MET A 134 8.56 9.84 -3.28
CA MET A 134 8.90 8.90 -2.22
C MET A 134 7.70 8.61 -1.32
N ARG A 135 6.95 9.65 -0.91
CA ARG A 135 5.72 9.50 -0.14
C ARG A 135 4.66 8.68 -0.91
N SER A 136 4.43 9.01 -2.18
CA SER A 136 3.45 8.30 -3.01
C SER A 136 3.79 6.81 -3.17
N LEU A 137 5.04 6.51 -3.51
CA LEU A 137 5.51 5.15 -3.73
C LEU A 137 5.59 4.38 -2.40
N GLY A 138 6.20 4.95 -1.36
CA GLY A 138 6.29 4.34 -0.03
C GLY A 138 4.92 4.03 0.57
N ASN A 139 3.94 4.94 0.42
CA ASN A 139 2.55 4.67 0.83
C ASN A 139 1.92 3.52 0.03
N THR A 140 2.27 3.37 -1.24
CA THR A 140 1.76 2.30 -2.10
C THR A 140 2.35 0.94 -1.68
N ILE A 141 3.66 0.88 -1.44
CA ILE A 141 4.35 -0.31 -0.94
C ILE A 141 3.81 -0.70 0.44
N ALA A 142 3.68 0.25 1.38
CA ALA A 142 3.13 0.00 2.71
C ALA A 142 1.69 -0.56 2.64
N LYS A 143 0.87 -0.10 1.69
CA LYS A 143 -0.47 -0.65 1.45
C LYS A 143 -0.43 -2.05 0.83
N GLY A 144 0.59 -2.36 0.02
CA GLY A 144 0.88 -3.72 -0.47
C GLY A 144 1.20 -4.68 0.66
N LEU A 145 2.08 -4.27 1.56
CA LEU A 145 2.44 -5.05 2.76
C LEU A 145 1.23 -5.30 3.66
N ALA A 146 0.40 -4.28 3.87
CA ALA A 146 -0.84 -4.41 4.62
C ALA A 146 -1.87 -5.33 3.95
N ALA A 147 -1.76 -5.53 2.62
CA ALA A 147 -2.61 -6.42 1.84
C ALA A 147 -2.09 -7.87 1.79
N GLY A 148 -0.94 -8.16 2.39
CA GLY A 148 -0.36 -9.50 2.43
C GLY A 148 0.77 -9.75 1.43
N VAL A 149 1.26 -8.72 0.72
CA VAL A 149 2.57 -8.82 0.05
C VAL A 149 3.64 -8.88 1.14
N ASN A 150 4.62 -9.78 1.05
CA ASN A 150 5.70 -9.91 2.02
C ASN A 150 6.96 -9.13 1.60
N ASP A 151 7.86 -8.91 2.56
CA ASP A 151 9.06 -8.09 2.38
C ASP A 151 10.02 -8.65 1.31
N ASN A 152 10.19 -9.98 1.25
CA ASN A 152 11.05 -10.65 0.27
C ASN A 152 10.55 -10.42 -1.17
N ASP A 153 9.25 -10.56 -1.38
CA ASP A 153 8.60 -10.36 -2.67
C ASP A 153 8.60 -8.88 -3.07
N VAL A 154 8.50 -7.95 -2.12
CA VAL A 154 8.76 -6.51 -2.38
C VAL A 154 10.18 -6.30 -2.88
N GLY A 155 11.18 -6.92 -2.23
CA GLY A 155 12.58 -6.86 -2.65
C GLY A 155 12.79 -7.38 -4.08
N GLU A 156 12.18 -8.51 -4.44
CA GLU A 156 12.25 -9.05 -5.80
C GLU A 156 11.66 -8.07 -6.84
N ILE A 157 10.50 -7.46 -6.54
CA ILE A 157 9.88 -6.46 -7.41
C ILE A 157 10.80 -5.23 -7.55
N MET A 158 11.40 -4.77 -6.46
CA MET A 158 12.33 -3.63 -6.46
C MET A 158 13.57 -3.89 -7.31
N GLU A 159 14.16 -5.08 -7.21
CA GLU A 159 15.31 -5.46 -8.03
C GLU A 159 14.98 -5.38 -9.54
N ARG A 160 13.80 -5.86 -9.94
CA ARG A 160 13.33 -5.78 -11.33
C ARG A 160 13.06 -4.34 -11.77
N LEU A 161 12.51 -3.51 -10.90
CA LEU A 161 12.29 -2.10 -11.18
C LEU A 161 13.61 -1.34 -11.34
N GLN A 162 14.59 -1.59 -10.47
CA GLN A 162 15.93 -1.00 -10.58
C GLN A 162 16.62 -1.40 -11.89
N GLN A 163 16.57 -2.69 -12.26
CA GLN A 163 17.07 -3.17 -13.56
C GLN A 163 16.44 -2.41 -14.72
N ARG A 164 15.12 -2.17 -14.67
CA ARG A 164 14.45 -1.41 -15.73
C ARG A 164 14.74 0.09 -15.68
N ALA A 165 14.94 0.65 -14.49
CA ALA A 165 15.24 2.05 -14.28
C ALA A 165 16.50 2.50 -15.04
N GLN A 166 17.48 1.61 -15.23
CA GLN A 166 18.70 1.87 -15.99
C GLN A 166 18.46 2.30 -17.45
N GLN A 167 17.29 1.97 -18.01
CA GLN A 167 16.92 2.26 -19.41
C GLN A 167 15.79 3.30 -19.52
N MET A 168 15.40 3.93 -18.41
CA MET A 168 14.23 4.80 -18.34
C MET A 168 14.53 6.13 -17.67
N ARG A 169 13.72 7.15 -17.98
CA ARG A 169 13.75 8.40 -17.22
C ARG A 169 13.19 8.18 -15.82
N ARG A 170 13.79 8.83 -14.82
CA ARG A 170 13.40 8.69 -13.40
C ARG A 170 11.90 8.85 -13.16
N ALA A 171 11.27 9.87 -13.73
CA ALA A 171 9.82 10.08 -13.59
C ALA A 171 8.99 8.89 -14.11
N GLN A 172 9.36 8.32 -15.26
CA GLN A 172 8.66 7.16 -15.83
C GLN A 172 8.88 5.90 -14.99
N THR A 173 10.07 5.73 -14.41
CA THR A 173 10.38 4.64 -13.48
C THR A 173 9.47 4.70 -12.25
N ILE A 174 9.23 5.88 -11.69
CA ILE A 174 8.38 6.04 -10.50
C ILE A 174 6.91 5.79 -10.80
N GLU A 175 6.40 6.27 -11.93
CA GLU A 175 5.03 5.96 -12.36
C GLU A 175 4.82 4.46 -12.56
N LEU A 176 5.77 3.82 -13.23
CA LEU A 176 5.76 2.37 -13.41
C LEU A 176 5.83 1.64 -12.07
N ALA A 177 6.76 2.00 -11.19
CA ALA A 177 6.92 1.38 -9.87
C ALA A 177 5.63 1.50 -9.06
N THR A 178 5.02 2.68 -9.06
CA THR A 178 3.76 2.94 -8.37
C THR A 178 2.65 2.04 -8.91
N GLU A 179 2.50 1.93 -10.24
CA GLU A 179 1.47 1.08 -10.84
C GLU A 179 1.74 -0.42 -10.62
N THR A 180 3.02 -0.82 -10.63
CA THR A 180 3.48 -2.18 -10.34
C THR A 180 3.07 -2.60 -8.93
N PHE A 181 3.36 -1.79 -7.91
CA PHE A 181 2.95 -2.09 -6.53
C PHE A 181 1.44 -1.98 -6.31
N ARG A 182 0.73 -1.13 -7.06
CA ARG A 182 -0.75 -1.14 -7.06
C ARG A 182 -1.28 -2.48 -7.57
N ALA A 183 -0.70 -3.03 -8.64
CA ALA A 183 -1.09 -4.32 -9.18
C ALA A 183 -0.85 -5.45 -8.17
N ALA A 184 0.36 -5.54 -7.61
CA ALA A 184 0.68 -6.55 -6.60
C ALA A 184 -0.24 -6.44 -5.37
N ARG A 185 -0.46 -5.21 -4.87
CA ARG A 185 -1.39 -4.95 -3.75
C ARG A 185 -2.79 -5.41 -4.07
N ASP A 186 -3.34 -5.03 -5.22
CA ASP A 186 -4.74 -5.31 -5.55
C ASP A 186 -4.94 -6.83 -5.76
N MET A 187 -3.96 -7.53 -6.35
CA MET A 187 -3.96 -9.00 -6.40
C MET A 187 -3.94 -9.64 -5.01
N ALA A 188 -3.05 -9.18 -4.12
CA ALA A 188 -2.95 -9.70 -2.76
C ALA A 188 -4.24 -9.47 -1.95
N ARG A 189 -4.85 -8.27 -2.07
CA ARG A 189 -6.15 -7.96 -1.44
C ARG A 189 -7.27 -8.88 -1.88
N LEU A 190 -7.24 -9.34 -3.13
CA LEU A 190 -8.23 -10.27 -3.66
C LEU A 190 -7.99 -11.70 -3.20
N GLY A 191 -6.86 -12.00 -2.54
CA GLY A 191 -6.52 -13.33 -2.03
C GLY A 191 -5.47 -14.06 -2.86
N ALA A 192 -4.77 -13.38 -3.77
CA ALA A 192 -3.58 -13.96 -4.40
C ALA A 192 -2.46 -14.07 -3.36
N SER A 193 -1.72 -15.19 -3.35
CA SER A 193 -0.53 -15.27 -2.50
C SER A 193 0.49 -14.20 -2.92
N SER A 194 1.27 -13.72 -1.94
CA SER A 194 2.33 -12.72 -2.17
C SER A 194 3.23 -13.13 -3.35
N LYS A 195 3.71 -14.38 -3.34
CA LYS A 195 4.57 -14.91 -4.39
C LYS A 195 3.91 -14.91 -5.76
N ALA A 196 2.65 -15.32 -5.86
CA ALA A 196 1.93 -15.35 -7.13
C ALA A 196 1.70 -13.94 -7.68
N ALA A 197 1.34 -12.98 -6.82
CA ALA A 197 1.20 -11.57 -7.20
C ALA A 197 2.54 -10.97 -7.67
N ALA A 198 3.63 -11.25 -6.94
CA ALA A 198 4.97 -10.82 -7.30
C ALA A 198 5.44 -11.42 -8.62
N ASP A 199 5.21 -12.71 -8.84
CA ASP A 199 5.56 -13.38 -10.11
C ASP A 199 4.90 -12.70 -11.31
N VAL A 200 3.61 -12.39 -11.24
CA VAL A 200 2.90 -11.69 -12.33
C VAL A 200 3.58 -10.38 -12.68
N VAL A 201 3.81 -9.52 -11.68
CA VAL A 201 4.38 -8.19 -11.93
C VAL A 201 5.85 -8.28 -12.33
N CYS A 202 6.63 -9.21 -11.78
CA CYS A 202 8.01 -9.45 -12.17
C CYS A 202 8.13 -9.96 -13.61
N GLN A 203 7.24 -10.84 -14.06
CA GLN A 203 7.19 -11.25 -15.48
C GLN A 203 6.80 -10.09 -16.39
N ALA A 204 5.81 -9.27 -15.99
CA ALA A 204 5.43 -8.08 -16.75
C ALA A 204 6.59 -7.07 -16.86
N LEU A 205 7.37 -6.89 -15.78
CA LEU A 205 8.57 -6.06 -15.80
C LEU A 205 9.64 -6.61 -16.76
N LYS A 206 9.87 -7.93 -16.76
CA LYS A 206 10.79 -8.62 -17.68
C LYS A 206 10.37 -8.46 -19.14
N GLN A 207 9.07 -8.54 -19.42
CA GLN A 207 8.49 -8.30 -20.75
C GLN A 207 8.29 -6.81 -21.06
N ARG A 208 8.91 -5.91 -20.27
CA ARG A 208 8.95 -4.46 -20.51
C ARG A 208 7.58 -3.77 -20.57
N TYR A 209 6.56 -4.28 -19.87
CA TYR A 209 5.23 -3.67 -19.83
C TYR A 209 5.28 -2.19 -19.41
N SER A 210 4.75 -1.29 -20.23
CA SER A 210 4.55 0.11 -19.87
C SER A 210 3.64 0.26 -18.65
N THR A 211 3.61 1.46 -18.06
CA THR A 211 2.66 1.82 -16.99
C THR A 211 1.21 1.57 -17.42
N LYS A 212 0.88 1.81 -18.69
CA LYS A 212 -0.47 1.56 -19.24
C LYS A 212 -0.80 0.08 -19.27
N GLU A 213 0.12 -0.77 -19.72
CA GLU A 213 -0.05 -2.22 -19.76
C GLU A 213 -0.16 -2.82 -18.35
N MET A 214 0.64 -2.34 -17.39
CA MET A 214 0.50 -2.72 -15.98
C MET A 214 -0.90 -2.40 -15.43
N LYS A 215 -1.42 -1.21 -15.76
CA LYS A 215 -2.77 -0.80 -15.35
C LYS A 215 -3.86 -1.65 -16.00
N ALA A 216 -3.74 -1.96 -17.29
CA ALA A 216 -4.66 -2.84 -18.01
C ALA A 216 -4.66 -4.24 -17.40
N MET A 217 -3.49 -4.83 -17.20
CA MET A 217 -3.32 -6.14 -16.55
C MET A 217 -3.96 -6.16 -15.15
N ARG A 218 -3.70 -5.14 -14.32
CA ARG A 218 -4.33 -5.02 -12.99
C ARG A 218 -5.84 -4.96 -13.05
N THR A 219 -6.40 -4.17 -13.98
CA THR A 219 -7.84 -4.00 -14.16
C THR A 219 -8.50 -5.30 -14.61
N SER A 220 -7.89 -5.95 -15.60
CA SER A 220 -8.28 -7.27 -16.10
C SER A 220 -8.29 -8.32 -14.98
N PHE A 221 -7.23 -8.36 -14.15
CA PHE A 221 -7.13 -9.27 -13.02
C PHE A 221 -8.29 -9.07 -12.03
N MET A 222 -8.57 -7.83 -11.61
CA MET A 222 -9.66 -7.52 -10.67
C MET A 222 -11.03 -7.92 -11.20
N THR A 223 -11.24 -7.85 -12.51
CA THR A 223 -12.50 -8.28 -13.14
C THR A 223 -12.63 -9.79 -13.11
N ARG A 224 -11.57 -10.52 -13.50
CA ARG A 224 -11.58 -11.99 -13.60
C ARG A 224 -11.50 -12.71 -12.26
N SER A 225 -10.95 -12.08 -11.23
CA SER A 225 -10.88 -12.67 -9.88
C SER A 225 -12.26 -12.89 -9.23
N ARG A 226 -13.33 -12.34 -9.83
CA ARG A 226 -14.71 -12.56 -9.38
C ARG A 226 -15.22 -13.97 -9.70
N THR A 227 -14.66 -14.62 -10.70
CA THR A 227 -15.09 -15.94 -11.18
C THR A 227 -13.98 -16.99 -11.11
N THR A 228 -12.73 -16.56 -10.88
CA THR A 228 -11.56 -17.44 -10.82
C THR A 228 -10.82 -17.21 -9.51
N ALA A 229 -10.32 -18.28 -8.88
CA ALA A 229 -9.50 -18.18 -7.68
C ALA A 229 -8.27 -17.27 -7.95
N PRO A 230 -8.05 -16.20 -7.16
CA PRO A 230 -7.05 -15.18 -7.46
C PRO A 230 -5.62 -15.72 -7.60
N THR A 231 -5.22 -16.71 -6.79
CA THR A 231 -3.88 -17.30 -6.89
C THR A 231 -3.70 -18.07 -8.19
N ASP A 232 -4.72 -18.81 -8.65
CA ASP A 232 -4.65 -19.55 -9.92
C ASP A 232 -4.67 -18.60 -11.11
N LEU A 233 -5.50 -17.56 -11.03
CA LEU A 233 -5.53 -16.48 -12.01
C LEU A 233 -4.15 -15.79 -12.13
N ALA A 234 -3.47 -15.55 -11.00
CA ALA A 234 -2.13 -14.95 -10.99
C ALA A 234 -1.11 -15.88 -11.67
N ARG A 235 -1.15 -17.19 -11.39
CA ARG A 235 -0.28 -18.17 -12.07
C ARG A 235 -0.55 -18.23 -13.57
N MET A 236 -1.81 -18.17 -14.00
CA MET A 236 -2.18 -18.10 -15.41
C MET A 236 -1.60 -16.84 -16.07
N TYR A 237 -1.76 -15.67 -15.44
CA TYR A 237 -1.24 -14.40 -15.96
C TYR A 237 0.28 -14.43 -16.07
N SER A 238 0.97 -14.89 -15.02
CA SER A 238 2.43 -15.03 -15.03
C SER A 238 2.92 -15.94 -16.16
N SER A 239 2.24 -17.07 -16.38
CA SER A 239 2.56 -18.01 -17.47
C SER A 239 2.30 -17.41 -18.86
N ALA A 240 1.17 -16.73 -19.05
CA ALA A 240 0.81 -16.06 -20.30
C ALA A 240 1.81 -14.95 -20.65
N ILE A 241 2.15 -14.09 -19.68
CA ILE A 241 3.13 -13.01 -19.86
C ILE A 241 4.51 -13.60 -20.17
N LYS A 242 4.91 -14.69 -19.50
CA LYS A 242 6.16 -15.39 -19.81
C LYS A 242 6.23 -15.86 -21.27
N GLN A 243 5.08 -16.20 -21.88
CA GLN A 243 4.96 -16.57 -23.29
C GLN A 243 4.87 -15.35 -24.24
N GLY A 244 4.96 -14.12 -23.72
CA GLY A 244 4.90 -12.89 -24.51
C GLY A 244 3.48 -12.39 -24.81
N ILE A 245 2.45 -12.95 -24.17
CA ILE A 245 1.07 -12.47 -24.33
C ILE A 245 0.96 -11.09 -23.69
N GLY A 246 0.59 -10.08 -24.50
CA GLY A 246 0.42 -8.70 -24.05
C GLY A 246 -0.79 -8.49 -23.13
N ALA A 247 -0.81 -7.34 -22.43
CA ALA A 247 -1.82 -7.06 -21.39
C ALA A 247 -3.26 -7.06 -21.92
N GLU A 248 -3.49 -6.59 -23.15
CA GLU A 248 -4.81 -6.52 -23.78
C GLU A 248 -5.37 -7.92 -24.09
N SER A 249 -4.50 -8.86 -24.47
CA SER A 249 -4.90 -10.25 -24.77
C SER A 249 -5.23 -11.08 -23.52
N LEU A 250 -4.84 -10.62 -22.33
CA LEU A 250 -5.21 -11.28 -21.06
C LEU A 250 -6.71 -11.15 -20.75
N GLU A 251 -7.38 -10.15 -21.31
CA GLU A 251 -8.83 -9.96 -21.19
C GLU A 251 -9.63 -10.94 -22.07
N SER A 252 -9.19 -11.17 -23.30
CA SER A 252 -9.91 -12.01 -24.27
C SER A 252 -9.71 -13.51 -24.04
N SER A 253 -8.64 -13.91 -23.37
CA SER A 253 -8.29 -15.32 -23.12
C SER A 253 -9.19 -16.03 -22.09
N GLY A 254 -10.35 -15.45 -21.74
CA GLY A 254 -11.28 -15.98 -20.74
C GLY A 254 -12.67 -16.37 -21.26
N THR A 255 -12.96 -16.15 -22.55
CA THR A 255 -14.30 -16.39 -23.12
C THR A 255 -14.34 -17.48 -24.19
N SER A 256 -13.25 -18.23 -24.36
CA SER A 256 -13.23 -19.41 -25.21
C SER A 256 -13.34 -20.64 -24.32
N GLY A 257 -14.42 -21.40 -24.46
CA GLY A 257 -14.52 -22.76 -23.91
C GLY A 257 -13.37 -23.66 -24.41
N PRO A 258 -13.33 -24.95 -24.04
CA PRO A 258 -12.29 -25.87 -24.49
C PRO A 258 -12.41 -26.10 -26.01
N GLY A 259 -11.82 -25.20 -26.79
CA GLY A 259 -11.77 -25.22 -28.23
C GLY A 259 -10.38 -25.58 -28.67
N SER A 260 -10.19 -26.87 -28.95
CA SER A 260 -9.31 -27.44 -29.97
C SER A 260 -7.96 -26.75 -30.20
N MET A 261 -6.87 -27.41 -29.78
CA MET A 261 -5.54 -27.18 -30.37
C MET A 261 -5.65 -27.39 -31.88
N GLY A 262 -5.60 -26.29 -32.64
CA GLY A 262 -5.63 -26.28 -34.10
C GLY A 262 -4.44 -27.03 -34.66
N GLY A 263 -4.74 -28.12 -35.35
CA GLY A 263 -3.80 -28.96 -36.07
C GLY A 263 -3.11 -28.25 -37.22
N ILE A 264 -1.90 -28.74 -37.47
CA ILE A 264 -1.04 -28.45 -38.62
C ILE A 264 -1.81 -28.77 -39.91
N GLY A 265 -1.78 -27.82 -40.84
CA GLY A 265 -2.53 -27.86 -42.09
C GLY A 265 -2.11 -28.97 -43.05
N GLY A 266 -3.11 -29.52 -43.73
CA GLY A 266 -2.97 -30.30 -44.97
C GLY A 266 -4.02 -29.81 -45.97
N PRO A 267 -3.69 -29.62 -47.25
CA PRO A 267 -4.64 -29.12 -48.23
C PRO A 267 -5.39 -30.27 -48.94
N GLY A 268 -6.65 -30.01 -49.26
CA GLY A 268 -7.35 -30.65 -50.38
C GLY A 268 -8.40 -31.70 -50.02
N SER A 269 -9.66 -31.41 -50.31
CA SER A 269 -10.48 -32.20 -51.25
C SER A 269 -11.92 -31.69 -51.24
N SER A 270 -12.44 -31.52 -52.45
CA SER A 270 -13.79 -31.17 -52.85
C SER A 270 -14.85 -32.21 -52.50
N GLY A 271 -16.06 -31.72 -52.21
CA GLY A 271 -17.34 -32.25 -52.71
C GLY A 271 -18.04 -33.32 -51.88
N HIS A 272 -19.25 -33.03 -51.40
CA HIS A 272 -20.47 -33.73 -51.84
C HIS A 272 -21.75 -33.13 -51.21
N GLU A 273 -22.80 -33.20 -52.02
CA GLU A 273 -24.20 -32.93 -51.71
C GLU A 273 -24.80 -33.93 -50.71
N GLY A 274 -25.93 -33.52 -50.11
CA GLY A 274 -27.03 -34.45 -49.85
C GLY A 274 -27.36 -34.67 -48.37
N GLY A 275 -28.64 -34.51 -48.03
CA GLY A 275 -29.21 -35.16 -46.84
C GLY A 275 -30.22 -34.33 -46.06
N SER A 276 -31.44 -34.23 -46.58
CA SER A 276 -32.65 -33.93 -45.79
C SER A 276 -32.96 -35.04 -44.79
N GLY A 277 -33.37 -34.71 -43.56
CA GLY A 277 -33.80 -35.69 -42.55
C GLY A 277 -34.67 -35.08 -41.45
N HIS A 278 -35.88 -35.62 -41.32
CA HIS A 278 -36.98 -35.27 -40.42
C HIS A 278 -36.73 -35.57 -38.92
N GLY A 279 -37.45 -34.84 -38.04
CA GLY A 279 -38.47 -35.47 -37.18
C GLY A 279 -38.18 -35.73 -35.69
N GLY A 280 -39.15 -35.35 -34.84
CA GLY A 280 -39.43 -35.89 -33.49
C GLY A 280 -38.74 -35.15 -32.34
N GLY A 281 -39.41 -34.57 -31.33
CA GLY A 281 -40.69 -34.92 -30.71
C GLY A 281 -40.45 -35.80 -29.49
N GLY A 282 -40.72 -35.30 -28.28
CA GLY A 282 -40.77 -36.10 -27.05
C GLY A 282 -40.30 -35.37 -25.80
N GLY A 283 -41.24 -34.94 -24.97
CA GLY A 283 -40.97 -34.47 -23.60
C GLY A 283 -40.81 -35.62 -22.61
N HIS A 284 -40.34 -35.31 -21.41
CA HIS A 284 -40.69 -36.03 -20.18
C HIS A 284 -40.38 -35.18 -18.95
N LYS A 285 -41.42 -35.06 -18.13
CA LYS A 285 -41.50 -34.95 -16.65
C LYS A 285 -40.78 -33.79 -15.96
#